data_AF-A0A371HQ22-F1
#
_entry.id   AF-A0A371HQ22-F1
#
_cell.length_a   1.000
_cell.length_b   1.000
_cell.length_c   1.000
_cell.angle_alpha   90.00
_cell.angle_beta   90.00
_cell.angle_gamma   90.00
#
_symmetry.space_group_name_H-M   'P 1'
#
loop_
_entity.id
_entity.type
_entity.pdbx_description
1 polymer ?
#
loop_
_entity_poly.entity_id
_entity_poly.type
_entity_poly.pdbx_seq_one_letter_code
_entity_poly.pdbx_strand_id
1 'polypeptide(L)'
;PTSRASPSLIAAARRLLAAALLDDPLNHYFALLSQHCVPLFSLHFTHNYLFKNPTHNHQSFIEILSNEPNLHARYTARGEHAMLPEIPFSSFRVGSQFFILTRRHARLVVRDIKLWNKFRLPCLTEEPCYPEEHYFPTLLSMEDPNGCTGFTLTRVNWTGCWDGHPHLYTAPEVSPDLVRRLRQSNSTHLYLFARKFAPDCLQPLMGIADDGIFDNAGKRKLSFPLYYGFSLRAFNF
;
A
#
# COMPACT_ATOMS: atom_id res chain seq x y z
N PRO A 1 2.25 20.76 3.99
CA PRO A 1 3.16 19.88 3.23
C PRO A 1 3.36 18.53 3.96
N THR A 2 3.51 17.45 3.21
CA THR A 2 3.86 16.11 3.72
C THR A 2 5.38 15.95 3.79
N SER A 3 5.89 15.25 4.81
CA SER A 3 7.32 14.96 4.98
C SER A 3 7.53 13.50 5.40
N ARG A 4 8.69 12.93 5.03
CA ARG A 4 9.14 11.63 5.56
C ARG A 4 9.31 11.73 7.09
N ALA A 5 9.14 10.60 7.78
CA ALA A 5 9.29 10.51 9.23
C ALA A 5 8.40 11.48 10.02
N SER A 6 7.28 11.90 9.41
CA SER A 6 6.38 12.90 9.97
C SER A 6 4.95 12.35 9.98
N PRO A 7 4.16 12.64 11.03
CA PRO A 7 2.74 12.29 11.05
C PRO A 7 1.92 12.94 9.94
N SER A 8 2.48 13.91 9.22
CA SER A 8 1.85 14.55 8.07
C SER A 8 1.48 13.55 6.96
N LEU A 9 2.27 12.50 6.72
CA LEU A 9 1.94 11.45 5.74
C LEU A 9 0.71 10.64 6.15
N ILE A 10 0.63 10.24 7.43
CA ILE A 10 -0.58 9.58 7.97
C ILE A 10 -1.78 10.50 7.83
N ALA A 11 -1.65 11.76 8.25
CA ALA A 11 -2.74 12.72 8.23
C ALA A 11 -3.27 12.92 6.81
N ALA A 12 -2.37 12.95 5.83
CA ALA A 12 -2.75 13.09 4.43
C ALA A 12 -3.44 11.82 3.91
N ALA A 13 -2.90 10.62 4.15
CA ALA A 13 -3.55 9.36 3.78
C ALA A 13 -4.94 9.20 4.41
N ARG A 14 -5.11 9.59 5.69
CA ARG A 14 -6.43 9.62 6.36
C ARG A 14 -7.42 10.57 5.65
N ARG A 15 -6.97 11.77 5.25
CA ARG A 15 -7.80 12.73 4.51
C ARG A 15 -8.19 12.20 3.13
N LEU A 16 -7.27 11.53 2.44
CA LEU A 16 -7.56 10.89 1.14
C LEU A 16 -8.60 9.79 1.28
N LEU A 17 -8.49 8.94 2.31
CA LEU A 17 -9.50 7.92 2.60
C LEU A 17 -10.86 8.56 2.91
N ALA A 18 -10.89 9.62 3.73
CA ALA A 18 -12.12 10.33 4.03
C ALA A 18 -12.77 10.94 2.77
N ALA A 19 -11.97 11.59 1.92
CA ALA A 19 -12.44 12.16 0.66
C ALA A 19 -13.01 11.08 -0.26
N ALA A 20 -12.28 9.98 -0.48
CA ALA A 20 -12.72 8.88 -1.35
C ALA A 20 -13.97 8.15 -0.80
N LEU A 21 -14.14 8.08 0.53
CA LEU A 21 -15.33 7.50 1.16
C LEU A 21 -16.59 8.35 0.93
N LEU A 22 -16.42 9.67 0.89
CA LEU A 22 -17.50 10.65 0.65
C LEU A 22 -17.80 10.84 -0.84
N ASP A 23 -16.79 10.70 -1.71
CA ASP A 23 -16.91 10.88 -3.16
C ASP A 23 -17.89 9.89 -3.79
N ASP A 24 -17.76 8.60 -3.44
CA ASP A 24 -18.63 7.54 -3.99
C ASP A 24 -18.99 6.48 -2.93
N PRO A 25 -20.29 6.24 -2.66
CA PRO A 25 -20.73 5.16 -1.77
C PRO A 25 -20.38 3.76 -2.30
N LEU A 26 -20.18 3.61 -3.61
CA LEU A 26 -19.80 2.36 -4.28
C LEU A 26 -18.29 2.09 -4.26
N ASN A 27 -17.47 2.98 -3.68
CA ASN A 27 -16.05 2.67 -3.46
C ASN A 27 -15.90 1.56 -2.41
N HIS A 28 -15.49 0.37 -2.87
CA HIS A 28 -15.30 -0.83 -2.04
C HIS A 28 -13.85 -1.05 -1.58
N TYR A 29 -12.87 -0.65 -2.40
CA TYR A 29 -11.45 -0.76 -2.10
C TYR A 29 -10.75 0.58 -2.30
N PHE A 30 -9.72 0.84 -1.48
CA PHE A 30 -8.99 2.10 -1.39
C PHE A 30 -7.49 1.81 -1.46
N ALA A 31 -6.89 2.05 -2.62
CA ALA A 31 -5.46 1.86 -2.83
C ALA A 31 -4.70 3.17 -2.55
N LEU A 32 -3.70 3.13 -1.69
CA LEU A 32 -2.75 4.23 -1.52
C LEU A 32 -1.56 4.00 -2.44
N LEU A 33 -1.34 4.92 -3.38
CA LEU A 33 -0.27 4.89 -4.38
C LEU A 33 0.46 6.24 -4.41
N SER A 34 1.64 6.29 -5.04
CA SER A 34 2.33 7.54 -5.35
C SER A 34 2.59 7.66 -6.85
N GLN A 35 3.05 8.82 -7.31
CA GLN A 35 3.46 9.05 -8.70
C GLN A 35 4.59 8.13 -9.20
N HIS A 36 5.24 7.39 -8.30
CA HIS A 36 6.30 6.44 -8.61
C HIS A 36 5.83 4.98 -8.62
N CYS A 37 4.52 4.75 -8.48
CA CYS A 37 3.88 3.45 -8.57
C CYS A 37 3.41 3.19 -10.00
N VAL A 38 3.66 1.98 -10.52
CA VAL A 38 3.19 1.55 -11.84
C VAL A 38 2.30 0.31 -11.69
N PRO A 39 1.23 0.18 -12.47
CA PRO A 39 0.44 -1.03 -12.51
C PRO A 39 1.24 -2.17 -13.15
N LEU A 40 1.14 -3.37 -12.59
CA LEU A 40 1.72 -4.58 -13.17
C LEU A 40 0.72 -5.38 -14.00
N PHE A 41 -0.57 -5.07 -13.90
CA PHE A 41 -1.66 -5.76 -14.59
C PHE A 41 -2.69 -4.75 -15.10
N SER A 42 -3.54 -5.20 -16.02
CA SER A 42 -4.67 -4.39 -16.50
C SER A 42 -5.66 -4.06 -15.39
N LEU A 43 -6.43 -3.00 -15.60
CA LEU A 43 -7.51 -2.60 -14.69
C LEU A 43 -8.54 -3.72 -14.52
N HIS A 44 -8.85 -4.42 -15.62
CA HIS A 44 -9.78 -5.55 -15.62
C HIS A 44 -9.27 -6.72 -14.76
N PHE A 45 -7.99 -7.08 -14.90
CA PHE A 45 -7.37 -8.11 -14.06
C PHE A 45 -7.39 -7.70 -12.59
N THR A 46 -6.97 -6.46 -12.30
CA THR A 46 -6.95 -5.90 -10.95
C THR A 46 -8.34 -5.98 -10.29
N HIS A 47 -9.38 -5.59 -11.02
CA HIS A 47 -10.76 -5.69 -10.55
C HIS A 47 -11.17 -7.14 -10.29
N ASN A 48 -10.95 -8.06 -11.24
CA ASN A 48 -11.30 -9.47 -11.03
C ASN A 48 -10.55 -10.08 -9.86
N TYR A 49 -9.28 -9.71 -9.65
CA TYR A 49 -8.51 -10.15 -8.50
C TYR A 49 -9.18 -9.67 -7.21
N LEU A 50 -9.35 -8.36 -7.01
CA LEU A 50 -9.86 -7.79 -5.75
C LEU A 50 -11.31 -8.20 -5.41
N PHE A 51 -12.16 -8.43 -6.42
CA PHE A 51 -13.61 -8.60 -6.22
C PHE A 51 -14.15 -10.01 -6.47
N LYS A 52 -13.48 -10.81 -7.31
CA LYS A 52 -14.01 -12.11 -7.76
C LYS A 52 -13.15 -13.29 -7.32
N ASN A 53 -11.99 -13.04 -6.72
CA ASN A 53 -11.10 -14.11 -6.31
C ASN A 53 -11.59 -14.70 -4.97
N PRO A 54 -11.96 -15.99 -4.93
CA PRO A 54 -12.46 -16.62 -3.71
C PRO A 54 -11.39 -16.79 -2.62
N THR A 55 -10.09 -16.63 -2.95
CA THR A 55 -9.00 -16.85 -2.00
C THR A 55 -8.87 -15.74 -0.94
N HIS A 56 -9.42 -14.56 -1.20
CA HIS A 56 -9.38 -13.43 -0.27
C HIS A 56 -10.77 -12.78 -0.22
N ASN A 57 -11.62 -13.33 0.63
CA ASN A 57 -13.00 -12.89 0.77
C ASN A 57 -13.07 -11.50 1.44
N HIS A 58 -13.00 -10.45 0.64
CA HIS A 58 -13.16 -9.06 1.07
C HIS A 58 -12.18 -8.64 2.19
N GLN A 59 -10.93 -9.10 2.13
CA GLN A 59 -9.87 -8.73 3.06
C GLN A 59 -9.10 -7.49 2.58
N SER A 60 -8.52 -6.75 3.52
CA SER A 60 -7.56 -5.69 3.22
C SER A 60 -6.16 -6.26 2.96
N PHE A 61 -5.43 -5.58 2.09
CA PHE A 61 -4.05 -5.88 1.76
C PHE A 61 -3.13 -4.83 2.33
N ILE A 62 -2.52 -5.16 3.46
CA ILE A 62 -1.55 -4.35 4.15
C ILE A 62 -0.54 -5.28 4.80
N GLU A 63 0.74 -4.94 4.70
CA GLU A 63 1.79 -5.69 5.37
C GLU A 63 1.74 -5.43 6.87
N ILE A 64 1.79 -6.49 7.67
CA ILE A 64 1.71 -6.43 9.14
C ILE A 64 2.80 -7.34 9.70
N LEU A 65 3.83 -6.73 10.27
CA LEU A 65 5.00 -7.40 10.82
C LEU A 65 5.08 -7.17 12.33
N SER A 66 5.42 -8.22 13.08
CA SER A 66 5.51 -8.22 14.54
C SER A 66 6.90 -8.60 15.07
N ASN A 67 7.85 -8.88 14.18
CA ASN A 67 9.15 -9.47 14.51
C ASN A 67 10.31 -8.85 13.70
N GLU A 68 10.18 -7.58 13.31
CA GLU A 68 11.26 -6.84 12.66
C GLU A 68 12.42 -6.57 13.64
N PRO A 69 13.69 -6.68 13.23
CA PRO A 69 14.84 -6.45 14.12
C PRO A 69 14.83 -5.09 14.81
N ASN A 70 14.32 -4.06 14.13
CA ASN A 70 14.30 -2.68 14.61
C ASN A 70 12.98 -2.28 15.28
N LEU A 71 12.10 -3.24 15.58
CA LEU A 71 10.74 -2.96 16.06
C LEU A 71 10.71 -2.17 17.36
N HIS A 72 11.59 -2.49 18.31
CA HIS A 72 11.66 -1.79 19.60
C HIS A 72 12.09 -0.32 19.43
N ALA A 73 13.12 -0.06 18.62
CA ALA A 73 13.57 1.29 18.34
C ALA A 73 12.50 2.12 17.61
N ARG A 74 11.75 1.49 16.68
CA ARG A 74 10.59 2.10 16.00
C ARG A 74 9.45 2.44 16.95
N TYR A 75 9.22 1.62 17.99
CA TYR A 75 8.19 1.83 19.01
C TYR A 75 8.52 3.02 19.92
N THR A 76 9.77 3.11 20.41
CA THR A 76 10.21 4.18 21.33
C THR A 76 10.59 5.49 20.63
N ALA A 77 10.54 5.55 19.29
CA ALA A 77 10.96 6.71 18.49
C ALA A 77 10.20 8.03 18.75
N ARG A 78 9.09 7.99 19.49
CA ARG A 78 8.30 9.16 19.92
C ARG A 78 8.35 9.39 21.44
N GLY A 79 9.25 8.68 22.13
CA GLY A 79 9.35 8.63 23.59
C GLY A 79 9.06 7.24 24.14
N GLU A 80 9.78 6.85 25.19
CA GLU A 80 9.75 5.51 25.79
C GLU A 80 8.34 5.06 26.22
N HIS A 81 7.52 5.99 26.71
CA HIS A 81 6.16 5.72 27.16
C HIS A 81 5.08 6.35 26.27
N ALA A 82 5.45 6.95 25.15
CA ALA A 82 4.51 7.73 24.32
C ALA A 82 3.33 6.88 23.82
N MET A 83 3.56 5.61 23.52
CA MET A 83 2.57 4.68 22.99
C MET A 83 1.63 4.10 24.06
N LEU A 84 2.03 4.16 25.33
CA LEU A 84 1.25 3.62 26.45
C LEU A 84 0.16 4.59 26.94
N PRO A 85 -0.91 4.07 27.57
CA PRO A 85 -1.30 2.66 27.68
C PRO A 85 -1.97 2.08 26.42
N GLU A 86 -2.30 2.91 25.43
CA GLU A 86 -3.19 2.57 24.32
C GLU A 86 -2.62 1.50 23.39
N ILE A 87 -1.29 1.47 23.21
CA ILE A 87 -0.60 0.53 22.35
C ILE A 87 0.55 -0.09 23.16
N PRO A 88 0.32 -1.23 23.82
CA PRO A 88 1.41 -2.02 24.39
C PRO A 88 2.38 -2.48 23.29
N PHE A 89 3.66 -2.66 23.63
CA PHE A 89 4.67 -3.11 22.66
C PHE A 89 4.27 -4.41 21.94
N SER A 90 3.63 -5.35 22.65
CA SER A 90 3.13 -6.61 22.08
C SER A 90 2.07 -6.43 20.98
N SER A 91 1.40 -5.28 20.94
CA SER A 91 0.39 -4.91 19.94
C SER A 91 0.95 -4.02 18.82
N PHE A 92 2.15 -3.48 18.99
CA PHE A 92 2.77 -2.62 17.98
C PHE A 92 3.15 -3.44 16.74
N ARG A 93 2.79 -2.92 15.57
CA ARG A 93 3.12 -3.52 14.27
C ARG A 93 3.73 -2.49 13.34
N VAL A 94 4.52 -2.98 12.41
CA VAL A 94 5.09 -2.19 11.31
C VAL A 94 4.79 -2.87 9.98
N GLY A 95 4.98 -2.15 8.88
CA GLY A 95 4.84 -2.70 7.53
C GLY A 95 4.86 -1.60 6.48
N SER A 96 4.58 -1.98 5.24
CA SER A 96 4.53 -1.05 4.11
C SER A 96 3.57 0.12 4.31
N GLN A 97 4.04 1.32 3.92
CA GLN A 97 3.19 2.51 3.76
C GLN A 97 2.07 2.29 2.73
N PHE A 98 2.27 1.40 1.74
CA PHE A 98 1.35 1.20 0.62
C PHE A 98 0.40 0.03 0.91
N PHE A 99 -0.90 0.29 0.77
CA PHE A 99 -1.96 -0.66 1.08
C PHE A 99 -3.11 -0.60 0.07
N ILE A 100 -3.95 -1.63 0.11
CA ILE A 100 -5.29 -1.61 -0.48
C ILE A 100 -6.28 -1.99 0.62
N LEU A 101 -7.07 -1.04 1.11
CA LEU A 101 -8.03 -1.27 2.20
C LEU A 101 -9.44 -1.47 1.67
N THR A 102 -10.21 -2.33 2.33
CA THR A 102 -11.66 -2.40 2.11
C THR A 102 -12.35 -1.15 2.65
N ARG A 103 -13.57 -0.86 2.20
CA ARG A 103 -14.39 0.26 2.70
C ARG A 103 -14.57 0.23 4.22
N ARG A 104 -14.76 -0.97 4.78
CA ARG A 104 -14.85 -1.18 6.24
C ARG A 104 -13.59 -0.69 6.95
N HIS A 105 -12.40 -1.10 6.48
CA HIS A 105 -11.13 -0.68 7.06
C HIS A 105 -10.81 0.80 6.81
N ALA A 106 -11.17 1.35 5.65
CA ALA A 106 -11.03 2.78 5.39
C ALA A 106 -11.86 3.62 6.38
N ARG A 107 -13.11 3.21 6.66
CA ARG A 107 -13.96 3.88 7.67
C ARG A 107 -13.37 3.79 9.08
N LEU A 108 -12.82 2.62 9.42
CA LEU A 108 -12.16 2.40 10.70
C LEU A 108 -10.99 3.36 10.89
N VAL A 109 -10.10 3.45 9.88
CA VAL A 109 -8.98 4.38 9.86
C VAL A 109 -9.44 5.82 10.04
N VAL A 110 -10.44 6.29 9.28
CA VAL A 110 -10.89 7.68 9.35
C VAL A 110 -11.52 8.02 10.71
N ARG A 111 -12.23 7.06 11.32
CA ARG A 111 -12.89 7.24 12.63
C ARG A 111 -11.90 7.16 13.80
N ASP A 112 -10.77 6.48 13.65
CA ASP A 112 -9.83 6.32 14.76
C ASP A 112 -9.28 7.68 15.22
N ILE A 113 -9.38 7.92 16.52
CA ILE A 113 -8.81 9.08 17.23
C ILE A 113 -7.81 8.60 18.29
N LYS A 114 -8.01 7.39 18.83
CA LYS A 114 -7.27 6.87 19.98
C LYS A 114 -5.81 6.59 19.60
N LEU A 115 -5.59 5.77 18.57
CA LEU A 115 -4.24 5.45 18.13
C LEU A 115 -3.65 6.64 17.36
N TRP A 116 -4.47 7.38 16.60
CA TRP A 116 -4.05 8.61 15.94
C TRP A 116 -3.41 9.62 16.90
N ASN A 117 -3.98 9.81 18.09
CA ASN A 117 -3.40 10.72 19.10
C ASN A 117 -1.98 10.33 19.55
N LYS A 118 -1.61 9.05 19.43
CA LYS A 118 -0.25 8.57 19.70
C LYS A 118 0.67 8.77 18.51
N PHE A 119 0.22 8.37 17.33
CA PHE A 119 1.03 8.45 16.12
C PHE A 119 1.19 9.86 15.55
N ARG A 120 0.36 10.82 15.99
CA ARG A 120 0.51 12.25 15.65
C ARG A 120 1.57 12.98 16.46
N LEU A 121 2.10 12.36 17.53
CA LEU A 121 3.20 12.93 18.28
C LEU A 121 4.45 13.02 17.38
N PRO A 122 5.22 14.11 17.49
CA PRO A 122 6.45 14.25 16.71
C PRO A 122 7.44 13.15 17.08
N CYS A 123 8.20 12.71 16.08
CA CYS A 123 9.35 11.85 16.28
C CYS A 123 10.46 12.61 17.02
N LEU A 124 11.21 11.90 17.87
CA LEU A 124 12.39 12.46 18.54
C LEU A 124 13.55 12.64 17.56
N THR A 125 13.69 11.70 16.62
CA THR A 125 14.67 11.68 15.53
C THR A 125 13.98 11.21 14.25
N GLU A 126 14.51 11.57 13.08
CA GLU A 126 13.94 11.12 11.80
C GLU A 126 14.04 9.59 11.65
N GLU A 127 15.18 9.01 12.03
CA GLU A 127 15.37 7.56 12.03
C GLU A 127 15.45 7.02 13.47
N PRO A 128 14.79 5.87 13.77
CA PRO A 128 14.00 5.00 12.90
C PRO A 128 12.49 5.33 12.94
N CYS A 129 12.10 6.60 12.88
CA CYS A 129 10.70 6.99 13.09
C CYS A 129 9.93 7.09 11.78
N TYR A 130 9.17 6.06 11.42
CA TYR A 130 8.32 6.09 10.20
C TYR A 130 6.84 5.91 10.57
N PRO A 131 6.16 6.94 11.12
CA PRO A 131 4.78 6.84 11.58
C PRO A 131 3.83 6.17 10.56
N GLU A 132 3.98 6.51 9.29
CA GLU A 132 3.21 6.00 8.16
C GLU A 132 3.36 4.49 7.94
N GLU A 133 4.48 3.89 8.37
CA GLU A 133 4.73 2.46 8.33
C GLU A 133 4.27 1.74 9.61
N HIS A 134 3.83 2.48 10.63
CA HIS A 134 3.50 1.92 11.95
C HIS A 134 2.00 2.02 12.25
N TYR A 135 1.38 3.16 11.94
CA TYR A 135 0.02 3.49 12.36
C TYR A 135 -1.03 2.53 11.80
N PHE A 136 -1.08 2.40 10.48
CA PHE A 136 -2.07 1.57 9.79
C PHE A 136 -1.96 0.08 10.17
N PRO A 137 -0.76 -0.56 10.13
CA PRO A 137 -0.66 -1.97 10.52
C PRO A 137 -0.98 -2.19 12.00
N THR A 138 -0.56 -1.28 12.90
CA THR A 138 -0.90 -1.37 14.33
C THR A 138 -2.41 -1.31 14.52
N LEU A 139 -3.08 -0.28 13.99
CA LEU A 139 -4.53 -0.09 14.13
C LEU A 139 -5.32 -1.29 13.59
N LEU A 140 -5.01 -1.74 12.38
CA LEU A 140 -5.78 -2.79 11.73
C LEU A 140 -5.55 -4.16 12.38
N SER A 141 -4.33 -4.46 12.83
CA SER A 141 -4.05 -5.71 13.55
C SER A 141 -4.72 -5.79 14.92
N MET A 142 -4.92 -4.65 15.59
CA MET A 142 -5.59 -4.59 16.89
C MET A 142 -7.11 -4.68 16.76
N GLU A 143 -7.69 -4.04 15.74
CA GLU A 143 -9.14 -3.95 15.60
C GLU A 143 -9.76 -5.09 14.77
N ASP A 144 -9.02 -5.65 13.81
CA ASP A 144 -9.51 -6.73 12.94
C ASP A 144 -8.39 -7.69 12.48
N PRO A 145 -7.88 -8.56 13.37
CA PRO A 145 -6.73 -9.42 13.09
C PRO A 145 -6.95 -10.42 11.95
N ASN A 146 -8.20 -10.77 11.63
CA ASN A 146 -8.54 -11.72 10.55
C ASN A 146 -9.00 -11.02 9.26
N GLY A 147 -9.22 -9.71 9.28
CA GLY A 147 -9.68 -8.94 8.12
C GLY A 147 -8.57 -8.42 7.21
N CYS A 148 -7.31 -8.59 7.59
CA CYS A 148 -6.15 -8.21 6.79
C CYS A 148 -5.34 -9.45 6.41
N THR A 149 -4.82 -9.49 5.19
CA THR A 149 -4.00 -10.62 4.70
C THR A 149 -2.59 -10.66 5.27
N GLY A 150 -2.13 -9.56 5.90
CA GLY A 150 -0.74 -9.38 6.29
C GLY A 150 0.22 -9.17 5.11
N PHE A 151 -0.30 -9.00 3.89
CA PHE A 151 0.48 -8.85 2.66
C PHE A 151 0.08 -7.58 1.89
N THR A 152 1.07 -6.81 1.42
CA THR A 152 0.84 -5.66 0.53
C THR A 152 0.88 -6.09 -0.94
N LEU A 153 -0.05 -5.59 -1.75
CA LEU A 153 -0.06 -5.85 -3.21
C LEU A 153 0.86 -4.90 -3.99
N THR A 154 1.70 -4.11 -3.30
CA THR A 154 2.66 -3.19 -3.92
C THR A 154 4.08 -3.71 -3.74
N ARG A 155 4.71 -4.14 -4.84
CA ARG A 155 6.08 -4.63 -4.84
C ARG A 155 7.09 -3.51 -4.65
N VAL A 156 8.06 -3.75 -3.78
CA VAL A 156 9.21 -2.88 -3.55
C VAL A 156 10.48 -3.72 -3.72
N ASN A 157 11.46 -3.22 -4.46
CA ASN A 157 12.77 -3.88 -4.59
C ASN A 157 13.77 -3.26 -3.62
N TRP A 158 14.24 -4.06 -2.66
CA TRP A 158 15.26 -3.68 -1.68
C TRP A 158 16.64 -4.28 -1.97
N THR A 159 16.80 -4.95 -3.11
CA THR A 159 18.06 -5.65 -3.46
C THR A 159 19.21 -4.65 -3.58
N GLY A 160 20.22 -4.79 -2.72
CA GLY A 160 21.38 -3.91 -2.70
C GLY A 160 21.16 -2.53 -2.06
N CYS A 161 20.02 -2.32 -1.39
CA CYS A 161 19.66 -1.06 -0.74
C CYS A 161 19.90 -1.12 0.78
N TRP A 162 20.57 -0.10 1.32
CA TRP A 162 20.93 -0.03 2.75
C TRP A 162 20.59 1.33 3.41
N ASP A 163 20.20 2.33 2.62
CA ASP A 163 19.97 3.72 3.03
C ASP A 163 18.49 4.04 3.32
N GLY A 164 17.65 3.01 3.45
CA GLY A 164 16.21 3.16 3.65
C GLY A 164 15.45 3.63 2.42
N HIS A 165 16.08 3.66 1.23
CA HIS A 165 15.41 3.89 -0.04
C HIS A 165 15.40 2.62 -0.91
N PRO A 166 14.25 2.24 -1.48
CA PRO A 166 14.20 1.11 -2.39
C PRO A 166 14.84 1.46 -3.73
N HIS A 167 15.20 0.44 -4.49
CA HIS A 167 15.77 0.56 -5.84
C HIS A 167 14.89 1.48 -6.70
N LEU A 168 15.55 2.46 -7.33
CA LEU A 168 14.92 3.39 -8.27
C LEU A 168 15.12 2.87 -9.68
N TYR A 169 14.07 2.33 -10.27
CA TYR A 169 14.08 1.96 -11.69
C TYR A 169 14.13 3.23 -12.55
N THR A 170 15.02 3.22 -13.54
CA THR A 170 15.21 4.31 -14.50
C THR A 170 14.75 3.90 -15.90
N ALA A 171 14.60 4.85 -16.83
CA ALA A 171 14.11 4.59 -18.18
C ALA A 171 14.80 3.39 -18.90
N PRO A 172 16.14 3.21 -18.83
CA PRO A 172 16.82 2.09 -19.50
C PRO A 172 16.47 0.70 -18.97
N GLU A 173 15.96 0.60 -17.75
CA GLU A 173 15.58 -0.70 -17.15
C GLU A 173 14.17 -1.15 -17.56
N VAL A 174 13.35 -0.21 -18.04
CA VAL A 174 11.95 -0.47 -18.38
C VAL A 174 11.88 -1.40 -19.60
N SER A 175 11.31 -2.57 -19.37
CA SER A 175 11.14 -3.61 -20.38
C SER A 175 9.97 -4.54 -20.02
N PRO A 176 9.38 -5.26 -20.99
CA PRO A 176 8.38 -6.29 -20.69
C PRO A 176 8.94 -7.38 -19.75
N ASP A 177 10.23 -7.70 -19.87
CA ASP A 177 10.90 -8.65 -18.97
C ASP A 177 10.95 -8.15 -17.53
N LEU A 178 11.20 -6.85 -17.31
CA LEU A 178 11.14 -6.26 -15.97
C LEU A 178 9.74 -6.41 -15.37
N VAL A 179 8.69 -6.07 -16.14
CA VAL A 179 7.30 -6.20 -15.67
C VAL A 179 6.98 -7.66 -15.31
N ARG A 180 7.37 -8.62 -16.15
CA ARG A 180 7.19 -10.06 -15.88
C ARG A 180 7.92 -10.51 -14.61
N ARG A 181 9.16 -10.05 -14.38
CA ARG A 181 9.88 -10.33 -13.13
C ARG A 181 9.18 -9.72 -11.92
N LEU A 182 8.69 -8.49 -12.03
CA LEU A 182 7.99 -7.79 -10.95
C LEU A 182 6.65 -8.45 -10.57
N ARG A 183 6.03 -9.22 -11.48
CA ARG A 183 4.82 -10.02 -11.18
C ARG A 183 5.09 -11.25 -10.32
N GLN A 184 6.31 -11.78 -10.31
CA GLN A 184 6.64 -13.03 -9.59
C GLN A 184 6.47 -12.85 -8.08
N SER A 185 5.78 -13.78 -7.42
CA SER A 185 5.56 -13.75 -5.98
C SER A 185 5.79 -15.13 -5.38
N ASN A 186 6.42 -15.17 -4.21
CA ASN A 186 6.56 -16.39 -3.41
C ASN A 186 5.40 -16.55 -2.40
N SER A 187 4.43 -15.63 -2.42
CA SER A 187 3.22 -15.66 -1.61
C SER A 187 2.05 -16.25 -2.41
N THR A 188 0.99 -16.65 -1.73
CA THR A 188 -0.30 -16.98 -2.35
C THR A 188 -0.95 -15.77 -3.02
N HIS A 189 -0.48 -14.56 -2.69
CA HIS A 189 -0.90 -13.30 -3.28
C HIS A 189 0.11 -12.80 -4.33
N LEU A 190 -0.39 -12.09 -5.34
CA LEU A 190 0.41 -11.43 -6.38
C LEU A 190 0.60 -9.93 -6.10
N TYR A 191 1.53 -9.29 -6.80
CA TYR A 191 1.70 -7.84 -6.75
C TYR A 191 0.91 -7.16 -7.87
N LEU A 192 0.00 -6.24 -7.53
CA LEU A 192 -0.75 -5.45 -8.50
C LEU A 192 0.01 -4.21 -8.97
N PHE A 193 0.88 -3.67 -8.11
CA PHE A 193 1.66 -2.48 -8.38
C PHE A 193 3.14 -2.71 -8.07
N ALA A 194 4.02 -1.93 -8.67
CA ALA A 194 5.43 -1.88 -8.32
C ALA A 194 5.93 -0.44 -8.13
N ARG A 195 6.96 -0.28 -7.30
CA ARG A 195 7.69 0.96 -7.07
C ARG A 195 9.17 0.67 -6.79
N LYS A 196 10.10 1.60 -6.98
CA LYS A 196 9.94 3.02 -7.31
C LYS A 196 10.46 3.31 -8.71
N PHE A 197 9.64 3.91 -9.57
CA PHE A 197 10.04 4.28 -10.93
C PHE A 197 10.36 5.78 -10.99
N ALA A 198 11.45 6.15 -11.66
CA ALA A 198 11.80 7.53 -11.91
C ALA A 198 10.82 8.18 -12.93
N PRO A 199 10.66 9.51 -12.93
CA PRO A 199 9.70 10.19 -13.82
C PRO A 199 9.97 9.94 -15.31
N ASP A 200 11.22 9.74 -15.70
CA ASP A 200 11.64 9.44 -17.07
C ASP A 200 11.19 8.05 -17.56
N CYS A 201 10.74 7.17 -16.66
CA CYS A 201 10.17 5.87 -17.02
C CYS A 201 8.82 5.97 -17.75
N LEU A 202 8.11 7.12 -17.70
CA LEU A 202 6.75 7.23 -18.23
C LEU A 202 6.66 6.86 -19.72
N GLN A 203 7.54 7.43 -20.56
CA GLN A 203 7.52 7.18 -22.00
C GLN A 203 7.85 5.71 -22.34
N PRO A 204 8.92 5.10 -21.78
CA PRO A 204 9.16 3.66 -21.94
C PRO A 204 8.00 2.79 -21.45
N LEU A 205 7.37 3.11 -20.32
CA LEU A 205 6.25 2.35 -19.76
C LEU A 205 5.03 2.40 -20.68
N MET A 206 4.74 3.57 -21.25
CA MET A 206 3.69 3.73 -22.26
C MET A 206 4.01 2.92 -23.53
N GLY A 207 5.26 2.90 -23.97
CA GLY A 207 5.70 2.16 -25.15
C GLY A 207 5.56 0.63 -25.01
N ILE A 208 5.53 0.11 -23.79
CA ILE A 208 5.35 -1.33 -23.51
C ILE A 208 3.98 -1.66 -22.90
N ALA A 209 3.05 -0.69 -22.88
CA ALA A 209 1.78 -0.86 -22.17
C ALA A 209 0.98 -2.03 -22.74
N ASP A 210 0.81 -2.09 -24.06
CA ASP A 210 0.00 -3.12 -24.71
C ASP A 210 0.70 -4.49 -24.74
N ASP A 211 2.01 -4.52 -25.00
CA ASP A 211 2.80 -5.76 -25.19
C ASP A 211 3.46 -6.28 -23.90
N GLY A 212 3.44 -5.51 -22.81
CA GLY A 212 4.13 -5.85 -21.56
C GLY A 212 3.26 -5.77 -20.32
N ILE A 213 2.50 -4.69 -20.15
CA ILE A 213 1.66 -4.46 -18.95
C ILE A 213 0.27 -5.07 -19.13
N PHE A 214 -0.30 -4.94 -20.32
CA PHE A 214 -1.64 -5.40 -20.66
C PHE A 214 -1.65 -6.61 -21.60
N ASP A 215 -0.48 -7.13 -21.96
CA ASP A 215 -0.38 -8.37 -22.72
C ASP A 215 -1.06 -9.48 -21.92
N ASN A 216 -2.24 -9.86 -22.39
CA ASN A 216 -3.02 -10.93 -21.84
C ASN A 216 -2.31 -12.23 -22.23
N ALA A 217 -1.37 -12.66 -21.39
CA ALA A 217 -1.01 -14.06 -21.28
C ALA A 217 -2.29 -14.85 -20.87
N GLY A 218 -3.12 -15.13 -21.88
CA GLY A 218 -4.46 -15.69 -21.75
C GLY A 218 -5.49 -14.99 -22.62
N LYS A 219 -5.46 -15.21 -23.94
CA LYS A 219 -6.68 -15.10 -24.77
C LYS A 219 -7.77 -16.02 -24.20
N ARG A 220 -8.62 -15.50 -23.31
CA ARG A 220 -10.00 -15.98 -23.16
C ARG A 220 -10.90 -14.82 -23.55
N LYS A 221 -11.42 -14.86 -24.77
CA LYS A 221 -12.60 -14.08 -25.15
C LYS A 221 -13.72 -14.48 -24.18
N LEU A 222 -14.01 -13.63 -23.20
CA LEU A 222 -15.28 -13.61 -22.51
C LEU A 222 -15.91 -12.27 -22.85
N SER A 223 -16.70 -12.28 -23.92
CA SER A 223 -17.61 -11.20 -24.28
C SER A 223 -18.81 -11.23 -23.34
N PHE A 224 -18.90 -10.27 -22.41
CA PHE A 224 -20.12 -10.01 -21.63
C PHE A 224 -20.22 -8.51 -21.33
N PRO A 225 -21.44 -7.97 -21.17
CA PRO A 225 -21.72 -6.54 -21.33
C PRO A 225 -21.08 -5.68 -20.24
N LEU A 226 -20.54 -4.55 -20.69
CA LEU A 226 -20.09 -3.43 -19.87
C LEU A 226 -21.27 -2.83 -19.09
N TYR A 227 -21.44 -3.25 -17.86
CA TYR A 227 -22.07 -2.43 -16.84
C TYR A 227 -21.33 -2.67 -15.53
N TYR A 228 -20.63 -1.63 -15.05
CA TYR A 228 -20.41 -1.21 -13.66
C TYR A 228 -19.23 -0.25 -13.68
N GLY A 229 -19.50 1.01 -13.31
CA GLY A 229 -18.49 2.07 -13.23
C GLY A 229 -17.45 1.72 -12.17
N PHE A 230 -16.22 1.53 -12.60
CA PHE A 230 -15.06 1.36 -11.74
C PHE A 230 -14.13 2.54 -12.00
N SER A 231 -13.92 3.39 -11.01
CA SER A 231 -12.99 4.52 -11.08
C SER A 231 -11.82 4.24 -10.14
N LEU A 232 -10.67 3.85 -10.70
CA LEU A 232 -9.42 3.85 -9.94
C LEU A 232 -8.90 5.29 -9.95
N ARG A 233 -9.22 6.06 -8.90
CA ARG A 233 -8.71 7.42 -8.73
C ARG A 233 -7.46 7.38 -7.87
N ALA A 234 -6.32 7.64 -8.48
CA ALA A 234 -5.08 7.90 -7.76
C ALA A 234 -5.08 9.36 -7.30
N PHE A 235 -4.92 9.59 -5.99
CA PHE A 235 -4.69 10.92 -5.46
C PHE A 235 -3.18 11.15 -5.38
N ASN A 236 -2.68 12.14 -6.13
CA ASN A 236 -1.26 12.48 -6.18
C ASN A 236 -0.81 13.30 -4.95
N PHE A 237 0.45 13.11 -4.58
CA PHE A 237 1.24 13.99 -3.70
C PHE A 237 2.35 14.64 -4.52
#